data_AF-A0A810Q840-F1
#
_entry.id   AF-A0A810Q840-F1
#
_cell.length_a   1.000
_cell.length_b   1.000
_cell.length_c   1.000
_cell.angle_alpha   90.00
_cell.angle_beta   90.00
_cell.angle_gamma   90.00
#
_symmetry.space_group_name_H-M   'P 1'
#
loop_
_entity.id
_entity.type
_entity.pdbx_description
1 polymer ?
#
loop_
_entity_poly.entity_id
_entity_poly.type
_entity_poly.pdbx_seq_one_letter_code
_entity_poly.pdbx_strand_id
1 'polypeptide(L)'
;MSYYGAHWRIDGVTAAFIMRGDRNGRYRIVFERESAELPQIESINWAQPSVERLTEAGEFGLPEGYGFELVKITYDSAVKSYTVEVKTARQYLGDVTGYQAQVEALSNTLAAREQQVEELLASSTAAAEAELRAAYTEGVEHNG
;
A
#
# COMPACT_ATOMS: atom_id res chain seq x y z
N MET A 1 -14.86 3.43 36.98
CA MET A 1 -14.51 2.01 37.03
C MET A 1 -14.56 1.55 35.61
N SER A 2 -13.43 1.08 35.11
CA SER A 2 -13.28 0.55 33.76
C SER A 2 -14.18 -0.67 33.58
N TYR A 3 -15.00 -0.67 32.54
CA TYR A 3 -15.83 -1.80 32.13
C TYR A 3 -15.07 -2.73 31.19
N TYR A 4 -14.11 -2.22 30.42
CA TYR A 4 -13.52 -2.97 29.31
C TYR A 4 -11.99 -2.98 29.29
N GLY A 5 -11.34 -1.99 29.88
CA GLY A 5 -9.88 -1.91 29.95
C GLY A 5 -9.25 -1.23 28.73
N ALA A 6 -7.92 -1.26 28.66
CA ALA A 6 -7.13 -0.61 27.61
C ALA A 6 -6.43 -1.66 26.74
N HIS A 7 -6.96 -1.95 25.55
CA HIS A 7 -6.38 -2.98 24.68
C HIS A 7 -5.74 -2.40 23.42
N TRP A 8 -6.12 -1.19 23.03
CA TRP A 8 -5.59 -0.51 21.85
C TRP A 8 -5.22 0.93 22.15
N ARG A 9 -4.28 1.48 21.38
CA ARG A 9 -3.97 2.89 21.33
C ARG A 9 -3.99 3.36 19.87
N ILE A 10 -4.83 4.34 19.58
CA ILE A 10 -5.03 4.88 18.24
C ILE A 10 -4.66 6.36 18.27
N ASP A 11 -3.56 6.75 17.64
CA ASP A 11 -2.98 8.10 17.73
C ASP A 11 -2.84 8.61 19.17
N GLY A 12 -2.39 7.72 20.07
CA GLY A 12 -2.25 8.03 21.50
C GLY A 12 -3.54 7.91 22.32
N VAL A 13 -4.72 7.84 21.67
CA VAL A 13 -6.01 7.71 22.33
C VAL A 13 -6.26 6.26 22.74
N THR A 14 -6.53 6.03 24.02
CA THR A 14 -6.74 4.68 24.55
C THR A 14 -8.14 4.18 24.20
N ALA A 15 -8.20 3.02 23.56
CA ALA A 15 -9.42 2.29 23.22
C ALA A 15 -9.47 0.95 23.96
N ALA A 16 -10.70 0.49 24.19
CA ALA A 16 -11.00 -0.83 24.73
C ALA A 16 -10.78 -1.89 23.67
N PHE A 17 -11.81 -2.39 23.00
CA PHE A 17 -11.69 -3.42 21.95
C PHE A 17 -12.23 -2.96 20.60
N ILE A 18 -11.80 -3.65 19.54
CA ILE A 18 -12.23 -3.41 18.16
C ILE A 18 -13.03 -4.63 17.68
N MET A 19 -14.17 -4.37 17.04
CA MET A 19 -15.06 -5.39 16.47
C MET A 19 -15.23 -5.19 14.98
N ARG A 20 -15.55 -6.28 14.27
CA ARG A 20 -16.11 -6.18 12.92
C ARG A 20 -17.46 -5.47 12.95
N GLY A 21 -17.67 -4.59 11.98
CA GLY A 21 -18.96 -4.00 11.70
C GLY A 21 -19.89 -4.97 10.97
N ASP A 22 -21.04 -4.46 10.57
CA ASP A 22 -22.10 -5.19 9.86
C ASP A 22 -21.75 -5.53 8.40
N ARG A 23 -20.72 -4.89 7.84
CA ARG A 23 -20.27 -5.09 6.45
C ARG A 23 -18.76 -5.24 6.36
N ASN A 24 -18.29 -5.83 5.26
CA ASN A 24 -16.86 -5.88 4.94
C ASN A 24 -16.25 -4.48 4.95
N GLY A 25 -15.08 -4.36 5.57
CA GLY A 25 -14.38 -3.09 5.71
C GLY A 25 -14.98 -2.14 6.77
N ARG A 26 -16.05 -2.51 7.49
CA ARG A 26 -16.58 -1.74 8.63
C ARG A 26 -16.02 -2.25 9.94
N TYR A 27 -15.72 -1.32 10.85
CA TYR A 27 -15.19 -1.62 12.18
C TYR A 27 -15.89 -0.74 13.22
N ARG A 28 -16.04 -1.29 14.43
CA ARG A 28 -16.52 -0.56 15.60
C ARG A 28 -15.43 -0.56 16.66
N ILE A 29 -15.08 0.62 17.15
CA ILE A 29 -14.03 0.83 18.14
C ILE A 29 -14.69 1.41 19.38
N VAL A 30 -14.46 0.77 20.52
CA VAL A 30 -15.04 1.22 21.78
C VAL A 30 -14.00 2.02 22.56
N PHE A 31 -14.38 3.22 22.98
CA PHE A 31 -13.59 4.09 23.85
C PHE A 31 -14.36 4.31 25.15
N GLU A 32 -13.80 3.91 26.28
CA GLU A 32 -14.39 4.22 27.58
C GLU A 32 -14.22 5.71 27.88
N ARG A 33 -15.29 6.39 28.33
CA ARG A 33 -15.23 7.83 28.63
C ARG A 33 -14.20 8.16 29.70
N GLU A 34 -13.89 7.22 30.59
CA GLU A 34 -12.84 7.41 31.59
C GLU A 34 -11.40 7.34 31.04
N SER A 35 -11.22 6.82 29.82
CA SER A 35 -9.92 6.69 29.15
C SER A 35 -9.75 7.64 27.98
N ALA A 36 -10.84 8.09 27.35
CA ALA A 36 -10.82 9.02 26.24
C ALA A 36 -12.07 9.91 26.21
N GLU A 37 -11.86 11.21 25.99
CA GLU A 37 -12.92 12.18 25.77
C GLU A 37 -13.23 12.38 24.29
N LEU A 38 -14.44 12.85 23.98
CA LEU A 38 -14.87 13.06 22.60
C LEU A 38 -13.88 13.92 21.77
N PRO A 39 -13.34 15.05 22.27
CA PRO A 39 -12.38 15.84 21.49
C PRO A 39 -11.09 15.08 21.15
N GLN A 40 -10.66 14.17 22.01
CA GLN A 40 -9.48 13.33 21.74
C GLN A 40 -9.79 12.33 20.62
N ILE A 41 -10.98 11.71 20.66
CA ILE A 41 -11.45 10.78 19.63
C ILE A 41 -11.60 11.48 18.27
N GLU A 42 -12.11 12.71 18.26
CA GLU A 42 -12.26 13.52 17.06
C GLU A 42 -10.92 13.99 16.48
N SER A 43 -9.87 14.06 17.30
CA SER A 43 -8.52 14.43 16.88
C SER A 43 -7.71 13.30 16.23
N ILE A 44 -8.22 12.06 16.25
CA ILE A 44 -7.57 10.91 15.61
C ILE A 44 -7.48 11.14 14.10
N ASN A 45 -6.29 10.94 13.54
CA ASN A 45 -6.07 11.01 12.10
C ASN A 45 -6.55 9.73 11.42
N TRP A 46 -7.86 9.62 11.21
CA TRP A 46 -8.45 8.45 10.58
C TRP A 46 -7.88 8.15 9.18
N ALA A 47 -7.35 9.13 8.46
CA ALA A 47 -6.76 8.90 7.14
C ALA A 47 -5.47 8.06 7.20
N GLN A 48 -4.73 8.12 8.30
CA GLN A 48 -3.51 7.34 8.53
C GLN A 48 -3.23 7.21 10.02
N PRO A 49 -4.03 6.42 10.77
CA PRO A 49 -3.87 6.33 12.20
C PRO A 49 -2.69 5.42 12.54
N SER A 50 -1.94 5.79 13.56
CA SER A 50 -1.09 4.86 14.29
C SER A 50 -1.97 3.95 15.15
N VAL A 51 -1.80 2.63 15.04
CA VAL A 51 -2.59 1.65 15.79
C VAL A 51 -1.62 0.73 16.53
N GLU A 52 -1.65 0.80 17.85
CA GLU A 52 -0.83 0.00 18.75
C GLU A 52 -1.72 -0.94 19.57
N ARG A 53 -1.32 -2.21 19.68
CA ARG A 53 -1.96 -3.17 20.56
C ARG A 53 -1.29 -3.16 21.93
N LEU A 54 -2.07 -3.03 23.00
CA LEU A 54 -1.59 -2.92 24.38
C LEU A 54 -1.62 -4.25 25.15
N THR A 55 -2.37 -5.24 24.65
CA THR A 55 -2.50 -6.57 25.26
C THR A 55 -2.10 -7.67 24.28
N GLU A 56 -1.68 -8.83 24.77
CA GLU A 56 -1.29 -9.98 23.92
C GLU A 56 -2.47 -10.89 23.55
N ALA A 57 -3.68 -10.60 24.03
CA ALA A 57 -4.86 -11.37 23.68
C ALA A 57 -5.08 -11.31 22.15
N GLY A 58 -5.44 -12.44 21.54
CA GLY A 58 -5.67 -12.60 20.10
C GLY A 58 -6.93 -11.87 19.59
N GLU A 59 -7.04 -10.60 19.94
CA GLU A 59 -8.18 -9.75 19.65
C GLU A 59 -8.13 -9.23 18.23
N PHE A 60 -9.32 -8.93 17.73
CA PHE A 60 -9.48 -8.30 16.44
C PHE A 60 -9.01 -6.85 16.50
N GLY A 61 -8.39 -6.37 15.42
CA GLY A 61 -7.84 -5.02 15.30
C GLY A 61 -8.22 -4.34 14.00
N LEU A 62 -7.84 -3.06 13.88
CA LEU A 62 -7.89 -2.37 12.59
C LEU A 62 -6.78 -2.94 11.68
N PRO A 63 -7.05 -3.18 10.38
CA PRO A 63 -6.04 -3.66 9.47
C PRO A 63 -4.91 -2.64 9.31
N GLU A 64 -3.66 -3.10 9.48
CA GLU A 64 -2.47 -2.28 9.26
C GLU A 64 -2.38 -1.79 7.81
N GLY A 65 -1.82 -0.60 7.61
CA GLY A 65 -1.64 -0.05 6.27
C GLY A 65 -2.92 0.52 5.65
N TYR A 66 -4.01 0.66 6.42
CA TYR A 66 -5.24 1.27 5.92
C TYR A 66 -5.54 2.60 6.61
N GLY A 67 -5.91 3.59 5.80
CA GLY A 67 -6.70 4.70 6.28
C GLY A 67 -8.17 4.31 6.45
N PHE A 68 -8.92 5.16 7.12
CA PHE A 68 -10.31 4.97 7.46
C PHE A 68 -11.11 6.26 7.26
N GLU A 69 -12.38 6.12 6.89
CA GLU A 69 -13.36 7.20 6.93
C GLU A 69 -14.27 7.01 8.15
N LEU A 70 -14.40 8.07 8.94
CA LEU A 70 -15.32 8.13 10.07
C LEU A 70 -16.76 8.08 9.58
N VAL A 71 -17.57 7.20 10.17
CA VAL A 71 -19.00 7.02 9.82
C VAL A 71 -19.87 7.76 10.82
N LYS A 72 -19.66 7.47 12.09
CA LYS A 72 -20.39 8.07 13.22
C LYS A 72 -19.67 7.78 14.51
N ILE A 73 -19.98 8.59 15.51
CA ILE A 73 -19.64 8.38 16.90
C ILE A 73 -20.96 8.33 17.68
N THR A 74 -21.16 7.29 18.49
CA THR A 74 -22.35 7.14 19.34
C THR A 74 -21.91 7.07 20.79
N TYR A 75 -22.54 7.83 21.67
CA TYR A 75 -22.30 7.75 23.11
C TYR A 75 -23.39 6.92 23.78
N ASP A 76 -22.99 5.91 24.56
CA ASP A 76 -23.89 5.16 25.44
C ASP A 76 -23.63 5.60 26.89
N SER A 77 -24.63 6.25 27.49
CA SER A 77 -24.54 6.72 28.88
C SER A 77 -24.61 5.61 29.93
N ALA A 78 -25.19 4.44 29.61
CA ALA A 78 -25.34 3.33 30.54
C ALA A 78 -23.99 2.66 30.82
N VAL A 79 -23.18 2.47 29.78
CA VAL A 79 -21.81 1.92 29.88
C VAL A 79 -20.73 3.00 29.81
N LYS A 80 -21.14 4.28 29.71
CA LYS A 80 -20.27 5.46 29.65
C LYS A 80 -19.15 5.30 28.61
N SER A 81 -19.49 4.88 27.40
CA SER A 81 -18.50 4.68 26.32
C SER A 81 -18.95 5.33 25.02
N TYR A 82 -17.97 5.68 24.20
CA TYR A 82 -18.16 6.05 22.81
C TYR A 82 -17.91 4.83 21.93
N THR A 83 -18.82 4.58 20.99
CA THR A 83 -18.59 3.65 19.89
C THR A 83 -18.35 4.46 18.63
N VAL A 84 -17.16 4.32 18.08
CA VAL A 84 -16.76 4.91 16.81
C VAL A 84 -16.92 3.86 15.72
N GLU A 85 -17.66 4.18 14.66
CA GLU A 85 -17.77 3.34 13.48
C GLU A 85 -16.95 3.94 12.35
N VAL A 86 -16.11 3.11 11.72
CA VAL A 86 -15.25 3.49 10.59
C VAL A 86 -15.42 2.54 9.41
N LYS A 87 -15.15 2.99 8.18
CA LYS A 87 -14.83 2.09 7.05
C LYS A 87 -13.39 2.22 6.62
N THR A 88 -12.80 1.13 6.15
CA THR A 88 -11.57 1.16 5.36
C THR A 88 -11.69 2.14 4.21
N ALA A 89 -10.65 2.95 4.05
CA ALA A 89 -10.46 3.89 2.95
C ALA A 89 -9.23 3.44 2.13
N ARG A 90 -8.40 4.40 1.68
CA ARG A 90 -7.19 4.08 0.92
C ARG A 90 -6.21 3.27 1.77
N GLN A 91 -5.60 2.27 1.14
CA GLN A 91 -4.43 1.61 1.69
C GLN A 91 -3.22 2.54 1.53
N TYR A 92 -2.46 2.77 2.60
CA TYR A 92 -1.14 3.38 2.55
C TYR A 92 -0.09 2.25 2.60
N LEU A 93 0.79 2.22 1.60
CA LEU A 93 1.77 1.14 1.41
C LEU A 93 3.04 1.33 2.26
N GLY A 94 3.05 2.30 3.18
CA GLY A 94 4.22 2.67 3.97
C GLY A 94 5.30 3.34 3.13
N ASP A 95 6.57 3.15 3.53
CA ASP A 95 7.72 3.61 2.77
C ASP A 95 7.94 2.69 1.55
N VAL A 96 7.67 3.22 0.37
CA VAL A 96 7.83 2.51 -0.92
C VAL A 96 9.12 2.91 -1.66
N THR A 97 9.99 3.71 -1.05
CA THR A 97 11.18 4.28 -1.70
C THR A 97 12.11 3.20 -2.27
N GLY A 98 12.31 2.11 -1.53
CA GLY A 98 13.12 0.98 -1.99
C GLY A 98 12.55 0.28 -3.23
N TYR A 99 11.22 0.13 -3.30
CA TYR A 99 10.56 -0.44 -4.47
C TYR A 99 10.61 0.51 -5.66
N GLN A 100 10.45 1.81 -5.43
CA GLN A 100 10.57 2.82 -6.47
C GLN A 100 11.98 2.82 -7.09
N ALA A 101 13.03 2.75 -6.26
CA ALA A 101 14.41 2.66 -6.73
C ALA A 101 14.67 1.38 -7.55
N GLN A 102 14.09 0.25 -7.16
CA GLN A 102 14.19 -1.00 -7.94
C GLN A 102 13.50 -0.88 -9.30
N VAL A 103 12.31 -0.28 -9.35
CA VAL A 103 11.58 -0.04 -10.60
C VAL A 103 12.37 0.87 -11.54
N GLU A 104 12.98 1.93 -11.01
CA GLU A 104 13.81 2.84 -11.79
C GLU A 104 15.06 2.12 -12.35
N ALA A 105 15.76 1.36 -11.51
CA ALA A 105 16.93 0.58 -11.94
C ALA A 105 16.59 -0.46 -13.02
N LEU A 106 15.46 -1.16 -12.86
CA LEU A 106 14.95 -2.12 -13.84
C LEU A 106 14.58 -1.43 -15.16
N SER A 107 13.91 -0.28 -15.09
CA SER A 107 13.51 0.51 -16.26
C SER A 107 14.73 1.00 -17.06
N ASN A 108 15.76 1.48 -16.36
CA ASN A 108 17.02 1.90 -16.99
C ASN A 108 17.76 0.72 -17.64
N THR A 109 17.77 -0.43 -16.97
CA THR A 109 18.38 -1.65 -17.53
C THR A 109 17.64 -2.10 -18.78
N LEU A 110 16.30 -2.05 -18.76
CA LEU A 110 15.47 -2.45 -19.90
C LEU A 110 15.71 -1.53 -21.10
N ALA A 111 15.72 -0.21 -20.89
CA ALA A 111 16.02 0.77 -21.94
C ALA A 111 17.43 0.56 -22.55
N ALA A 112 18.45 0.29 -21.72
CA ALA A 112 19.80 0.00 -22.21
C ALA A 112 19.86 -1.30 -23.03
N ARG A 113 19.09 -2.32 -22.64
CA ARG A 113 19.00 -3.59 -23.38
C ARG A 113 18.28 -3.43 -24.70
N GLU A 114 17.20 -2.64 -24.75
CA GLU A 114 16.49 -2.33 -25.99
C GLU A 114 17.41 -1.64 -27.01
N GLN A 115 18.19 -0.66 -26.57
CA GLN A 115 19.18 0.01 -27.43
C GLN A 115 20.24 -0.96 -27.97
N GLN A 116 20.78 -1.84 -27.11
CA GLN A 116 21.74 -2.86 -27.56
C GLN A 116 21.15 -3.82 -28.60
N VAL A 117 19.89 -4.22 -28.43
CA VAL A 117 19.20 -5.10 -29.38
C VAL A 117 19.01 -4.39 -30.71
N GLU A 118 18.60 -3.12 -30.70
CA GLU A 118 18.41 -2.33 -31.92
C GLU A 118 19.74 -2.12 -32.68
N GLU A 119 20.82 -1.84 -31.96
CA GLU A 119 22.16 -1.72 -32.55
C GLU A 119 22.66 -3.05 -33.15
N LEU A 120 22.47 -4.16 -32.43
CA LEU A 120 22.81 -5.50 -32.93
C LEU A 120 22.01 -5.86 -34.18
N LEU A 121 20.72 -5.54 -34.20
CA LEU A 121 19.86 -5.76 -35.36
C LEU A 121 20.34 -4.96 -36.55
N ALA A 122 20.58 -3.65 -36.39
CA ALA A 122 21.08 -2.78 -37.45
C ALA A 122 22.44 -3.22 -38.00
N SER A 123 23.35 -3.64 -37.12
CA SER A 123 24.65 -4.20 -37.51
C SER A 123 24.49 -5.50 -38.28
N SER A 124 23.64 -6.41 -37.80
CA SER A 124 23.39 -7.69 -38.46
C SER A 124 22.75 -7.53 -39.85
N THR A 125 21.84 -6.57 -40.00
CA THR A 125 21.19 -6.28 -41.30
C THR A 125 22.19 -5.69 -42.28
N ALA A 126 23.03 -4.74 -41.82
CA ALA A 126 24.07 -4.16 -42.67
C ALA A 126 25.11 -5.21 -43.12
N ALA A 127 25.50 -6.13 -42.23
CA ALA A 127 26.39 -7.23 -42.58
C ALA A 127 25.77 -8.18 -43.61
N ALA A 128 24.50 -8.57 -43.42
CA ALA A 128 23.79 -9.42 -44.36
C ALA A 128 23.61 -8.75 -45.75
N GLU A 129 23.32 -7.45 -45.79
CA GLU A 129 23.24 -6.69 -47.05
C GLU A 129 24.59 -6.62 -47.78
N ALA A 130 25.69 -6.44 -47.04
CA ALA A 130 27.03 -6.41 -47.60
C ALA A 130 27.43 -7.79 -48.18
N GLU A 131 27.17 -8.88 -47.47
CA GLU A 131 27.39 -10.25 -47.95
C GLU A 131 26.57 -10.55 -49.20
N LEU A 132 25.28 -10.17 -49.21
CA LEU A 132 24.41 -10.38 -50.38
C LEU A 132 24.93 -9.62 -51.61
N ARG A 133 25.41 -8.39 -51.42
CA ARG A 133 25.98 -7.56 -52.50
C ARG A 133 27.30 -8.14 -53.02
N ALA A 134 28.15 -8.66 -52.14
CA ALA A 134 29.39 -9.32 -52.53
C ALA A 134 29.10 -10.58 -53.38
N ALA A 135 28.19 -11.44 -52.92
CA ALA A 135 27.78 -12.65 -53.63
C ALA A 135 27.15 -12.34 -55.01
N TYR A 136 26.34 -11.28 -55.11
CA TYR A 136 25.78 -10.84 -56.39
C TYR A 136 26.87 -10.41 -57.38
N THR A 137 27.87 -9.66 -56.91
CA THR A 137 28.97 -9.18 -57.76
C THR A 137 29.79 -10.35 -58.31
N GLU A 138 30.15 -11.31 -57.45
CA GLU A 138 30.89 -12.51 -57.84
C GLU A 138 30.12 -13.37 -58.86
N GLY A 139 28.80 -13.54 -58.67
CA GLY A 139 27.96 -14.31 -59.58
C GLY A 139 27.76 -13.68 -60.97
N VAL A 140 27.86 -12.35 -61.08
CA VAL A 140 27.81 -11.63 -62.35
C VAL A 140 29.11 -11.79 -63.13
N GLU A 141 30.27 -11.71 -62.45
CA GLU A 141 31.58 -11.88 -63.11
C GLU A 141 31.82 -13.30 -63.61
N HIS A 142 31.22 -14.32 -62.97
CA HIS A 142 31.40 -15.72 -63.35
C HIS A 142 30.48 -16.19 -64.51
N ASN A 143 29.49 -15.39 -64.93
CA ASN A 143 28.52 -15.71 -65.99
C ASN A 143 28.62 -14.80 -67.24
N GLY A 144 29.63 -13.92 -67.30
CA GLY A 144 29.90 -13.00 -68.42
C GLY A 144 30.90 -13.52 -69.44
#